data_AF-A0A2E0V3C4-F1
#
_entry.id   AF-A0A2E0V3C4-F1
#
_cell.length_a   1.000
_cell.length_b   1.000
_cell.length_c   1.000
_cell.angle_alpha   90.00
_cell.angle_beta   90.00
_cell.angle_gamma   90.00
#
_symmetry.space_group_name_H-M   'P 1'
#
loop_
_entity.id
_entity.type
_entity.pdbx_description
1 polymer ?
#
loop_
_entity_poly.entity_id
_entity_poly.type
_entity_poly.pdbx_seq_one_letter_code
_entity_poly.pdbx_strand_id
1 'polypeptide(L)'
;MIRQFQIVIYPILQAACFVASWQLSALSWIASASLLLLAAAFMCFTLHISVHEVVHHWRWTRHQWVRRPVESLLSCLIGLPYNIYRLSHWNHHRYNNQLDDFTSTWKLVDGKPAPRNRWTYTLLWIFNNRALFDHTRYAGETAKTDRRWVLADALVLLAFIGFLFMTNITLGLLFLALNYFGWVLIFFMNYGQHPPVDYDRVMAVSHPAKAYNLIFFNNGLHHEHHVAPSKPIRDLVTDHKAPAIKRSHLLHGLLHPDSTDQP
;
A
#
# COMPACT_ATOMS: atom_id res chain seq x y z
N MET A 1 23.74 10.38 -3.70
CA MET A 1 23.82 8.90 -3.77
C MET A 1 23.32 8.20 -2.49
N ILE A 2 23.76 8.57 -1.28
CA ILE A 2 23.35 7.92 0.00
C ILE A 2 21.83 8.05 0.31
N ARG A 3 21.15 9.05 -0.26
CA ARG A 3 19.72 9.32 -0.01
C ARG A 3 18.74 8.26 -0.57
N GLN A 4 19.17 7.38 -1.47
CA GLN A 4 18.27 6.44 -2.17
C GLN A 4 18.32 5.00 -1.61
N PHE A 5 19.21 4.71 -0.66
CA PHE A 5 19.38 3.33 -0.18
C PHE A 5 18.25 2.87 0.75
N GLN A 6 17.57 3.78 1.46
CA GLN A 6 16.58 3.35 2.45
C GLN A 6 15.26 2.87 1.82
N ILE A 7 14.96 3.27 0.57
CA ILE A 7 13.79 2.78 -0.16
C ILE A 7 13.95 1.33 -0.66
N VAL A 8 15.12 0.69 -0.47
CA VAL A 8 15.30 -0.73 -0.80
C VAL A 8 15.34 -1.63 0.44
N ILE A 9 15.39 -1.06 1.65
CA ILE A 9 15.50 -1.82 2.89
C ILE A 9 14.30 -2.75 3.07
N TYR A 10 13.08 -2.22 3.02
CA TYR A 10 11.86 -3.02 3.19
C TYR A 10 11.64 -4.05 2.08
N PRO A 11 11.86 -3.72 0.78
CA PRO A 11 11.86 -4.73 -0.28
C PRO A 11 12.83 -5.88 -0.05
N ILE A 12 14.05 -5.60 0.41
CA ILE A 12 15.06 -6.63 0.68
C ILE A 12 14.62 -7.50 1.86
N LEU A 13 14.15 -6.89 2.96
CA LEU A 13 13.66 -7.61 4.14
C LEU A 13 12.43 -8.47 3.80
N GLN A 14 11.50 -7.94 3.00
CA GLN A 14 10.35 -8.67 2.49
C GLN A 14 10.79 -9.92 1.71
N ALA A 15 11.67 -9.75 0.73
CA ALA A 15 12.15 -10.86 -0.11
C ALA A 15 12.92 -11.90 0.72
N ALA A 16 13.79 -11.46 1.63
CA ALA A 16 14.55 -12.35 2.51
C ALA A 16 13.64 -13.19 3.41
N CYS A 17 12.64 -12.58 4.06
CA CYS A 17 11.68 -13.29 4.88
C CYS A 17 10.79 -14.24 4.06
N PHE A 18 10.40 -13.86 2.84
CA PHE A 18 9.63 -14.72 1.95
C PHE A 18 10.43 -15.98 1.53
N VAL A 19 11.69 -15.80 1.12
CA VAL A 19 12.57 -16.93 0.77
C VAL A 19 12.82 -17.81 1.99
N ALA A 20 13.08 -17.23 3.16
CA ALA A 20 13.28 -17.98 4.40
C ALA A 20 12.01 -18.76 4.82
N SER A 21 10.82 -18.18 4.62
CA SER A 21 9.55 -18.87 4.83
C SER A 21 9.45 -20.11 3.94
N TRP A 22 9.76 -19.99 2.65
CA TRP A 22 9.77 -21.14 1.73
C TRP A 22 10.80 -22.20 2.11
N GLN A 23 12.03 -21.84 2.46
CA GLN A 23 13.06 -22.81 2.87
C GLN A 23 12.66 -23.59 4.13
N LEU A 24 11.94 -22.94 5.05
CA LEU A 24 11.49 -23.57 6.29
C LEU A 24 10.13 -24.26 6.17
N SER A 25 9.42 -24.14 5.05
CA SER A 25 8.06 -24.69 4.91
C SER A 25 8.01 -26.21 5.04
N ALA A 26 9.09 -26.90 4.65
CA ALA A 26 9.21 -28.35 4.80
C ALA A 26 9.67 -28.79 6.21
N LEU A 27 10.33 -27.90 6.96
CA LEU A 27 10.90 -28.21 8.27
C LEU A 27 9.96 -27.85 9.43
N SER A 28 9.33 -26.68 9.37
CA SER A 28 8.42 -26.18 10.39
C SER A 28 7.40 -25.21 9.79
N TRP A 29 6.15 -25.65 9.72
CA TRP A 29 5.06 -24.82 9.21
C TRP A 29 4.84 -23.56 10.06
N ILE A 30 5.10 -23.63 11.37
CA ILE A 30 5.00 -22.48 12.28
C ILE A 30 6.07 -21.44 11.93
N ALA A 31 7.34 -21.85 11.83
CA ALA A 31 8.43 -20.93 11.49
C ALA A 31 8.22 -20.31 10.10
N SER A 32 7.78 -21.12 9.13
CA SER A 32 7.38 -20.65 7.81
C SER A 32 6.26 -19.61 7.88
N ALA A 33 5.17 -19.89 8.61
CA ALA A 33 4.06 -18.98 8.74
C ALA A 33 4.45 -17.66 9.43
N SER A 34 5.28 -17.72 10.48
CA SER A 34 5.78 -16.52 11.17
C SER A 34 6.62 -15.63 10.25
N LEU A 35 7.53 -16.22 9.46
CA LEU A 35 8.33 -15.48 8.48
C LEU A 35 7.49 -14.94 7.32
N LEU A 36 6.44 -15.67 6.92
CA LEU A 36 5.50 -15.19 5.91
C LEU A 36 4.73 -13.96 6.39
N LEU A 37 4.25 -13.96 7.64
CA LEU A 37 3.59 -12.81 8.25
C LEU A 37 4.55 -11.63 8.43
N LEU A 38 5.81 -11.89 8.76
CA LEU A 38 6.85 -10.87 8.80
C LEU A 38 7.13 -10.29 7.41
N ALA A 39 7.19 -11.14 6.37
CA ALA A 39 7.31 -10.71 4.99
C ALA A 39 6.09 -9.87 4.56
N ALA A 40 4.88 -10.21 4.99
CA ALA A 40 3.66 -9.42 4.75
C ALA A 40 3.72 -8.05 5.44
N ALA A 41 4.24 -7.99 6.67
CA ALA A 41 4.46 -6.73 7.37
C ALA A 41 5.50 -5.86 6.63
N PHE A 42 6.60 -6.44 6.16
CA PHE A 42 7.56 -5.73 5.33
C PHE A 42 6.99 -5.31 3.98
N MET A 43 6.13 -6.12 3.34
CA MET A 43 5.40 -5.72 2.14
C MET A 43 4.53 -4.48 2.37
N CYS A 44 3.88 -4.37 3.53
CA CYS A 44 3.11 -3.17 3.89
C CYS A 44 4.00 -1.93 3.88
N PHE A 45 5.21 -1.99 4.46
CA PHE A 45 6.15 -0.88 4.44
C PHE A 45 6.85 -0.71 3.07
N THR A 46 7.08 -1.78 2.31
CA THR A 46 7.51 -1.71 0.91
C THR A 46 6.56 -0.85 0.12
N LEU A 47 5.25 -1.07 0.24
CA LEU A 47 4.26 -0.25 -0.44
C LEU A 47 4.29 1.20 0.04
N HIS A 48 4.11 1.46 1.34
CA HIS A 48 3.94 2.81 1.88
C HIS A 48 5.21 3.68 1.84
N ILE A 49 6.40 3.08 1.78
CA ILE A 49 7.66 3.81 1.74
C ILE A 49 8.28 3.74 0.36
N SER A 50 8.46 2.53 -0.17
CA SER A 50 9.34 2.32 -1.33
C SER A 50 8.59 2.56 -2.63
N VAL A 51 7.46 1.86 -2.83
CA VAL A 51 6.61 2.03 -4.00
C VAL A 51 6.00 3.43 -4.00
N HIS A 52 5.53 3.89 -2.85
CA HIS A 52 4.97 5.22 -2.66
C HIS A 52 5.94 6.35 -3.03
N GLU A 53 7.18 6.32 -2.54
CA GLU A 53 8.21 7.31 -2.92
C GLU A 53 8.48 7.24 -4.44
N VAL A 54 8.57 6.04 -4.98
CA VAL A 54 8.74 5.81 -6.42
C VAL A 54 7.62 6.45 -7.24
N VAL A 55 6.35 6.31 -6.83
CA VAL A 55 5.19 6.85 -7.55
C VAL A 55 5.26 8.38 -7.67
N HIS A 56 5.70 9.07 -6.61
CA HIS A 56 5.82 10.52 -6.58
C HIS A 56 7.09 11.05 -7.25
N HIS A 57 8.21 10.32 -7.09
CA HIS A 57 9.55 10.84 -7.37
C HIS A 57 10.24 10.18 -8.54
N TRP A 58 9.49 9.51 -9.43
CA TRP A 58 10.01 8.82 -10.62
C TRP A 58 10.82 9.68 -11.61
N ARG A 59 11.06 10.96 -11.31
CA ARG A 59 11.81 11.92 -12.12
C ARG A 59 13.30 11.58 -12.29
N TRP A 60 13.80 10.47 -11.76
CA TRP A 60 15.22 10.11 -11.80
C TRP A 60 15.70 9.64 -13.17
N THR A 61 14.80 9.24 -14.08
CA THR A 61 15.18 8.91 -15.46
C THR A 61 14.02 9.08 -16.43
N ARG A 62 14.29 9.73 -17.56
CA ARG A 62 13.35 9.78 -18.70
C ARG A 62 13.38 8.51 -19.54
N HIS A 63 14.32 7.60 -19.26
CA HIS A 63 14.56 6.42 -20.08
C HIS A 63 13.67 5.25 -19.68
N GLN A 64 12.81 4.83 -20.61
CA GLN A 64 11.85 3.74 -20.38
C GLN A 64 12.52 2.40 -20.08
N TRP A 65 13.71 2.14 -20.63
CA TRP A 65 14.44 0.89 -20.42
C TRP A 65 14.94 0.71 -18.98
N VAL A 66 15.15 1.80 -18.23
CA VAL A 66 15.44 1.74 -16.78
C VAL A 66 14.14 1.65 -16.00
N ARG A 67 13.13 2.43 -16.41
CA ARG A 67 11.87 2.53 -15.70
C ARG A 67 11.08 1.23 -15.68
N ARG A 68 10.90 0.62 -16.84
CA ARG A 68 10.00 -0.52 -17.01
C ARG A 68 10.41 -1.74 -16.19
N PRO A 69 11.70 -2.15 -16.13
CA PRO A 69 12.12 -3.25 -15.24
C PRO A 69 11.81 -2.98 -13.77
N VAL A 70 11.98 -1.74 -13.30
CA VAL A 70 11.69 -1.39 -11.90
C VAL A 70 10.17 -1.43 -11.64
N GLU A 71 9.34 -0.83 -12.51
CA GLU A 71 7.87 -0.90 -12.38
C GLU A 71 7.36 -2.35 -12.38
N SER A 72 7.94 -3.20 -13.24
CA SER A 72 7.63 -4.63 -13.29
C SER A 72 8.08 -5.36 -12.02
N LEU A 73 9.28 -5.09 -11.50
CA LEU A 73 9.77 -5.66 -10.24
C LEU A 73 8.87 -5.26 -9.06
N LEU A 74 8.47 -3.98 -9.00
CA LEU A 74 7.55 -3.51 -7.96
C LEU A 74 6.19 -4.20 -8.06
N SER A 75 5.70 -4.45 -9.28
CA SER A 75 4.46 -5.21 -9.49
C SER A 75 4.55 -6.61 -8.88
N CYS A 76 5.69 -7.29 -9.05
CA CYS A 76 5.94 -8.60 -8.44
C CYS A 76 6.08 -8.51 -6.92
N LEU A 77 6.70 -7.45 -6.39
CA LEU A 77 6.86 -7.26 -4.94
C LEU A 77 5.54 -7.00 -4.22
N ILE A 78 4.61 -6.27 -4.83
CA ILE A 78 3.31 -5.96 -4.19
C ILE A 78 2.15 -6.85 -4.69
N GLY A 79 2.40 -7.74 -5.65
CA GLY A 79 1.37 -8.61 -6.26
C GLY A 79 0.19 -7.86 -6.85
N LEU A 80 0.39 -6.62 -7.28
CA LEU A 80 -0.58 -5.79 -7.99
C LEU A 80 0.18 -5.06 -9.11
N PRO A 81 -0.41 -4.92 -10.32
CA PRO A 81 0.21 -4.14 -11.38
C PRO A 81 0.57 -2.73 -10.89
N TYR A 82 1.84 -2.35 -11.01
CA TYR A 82 2.35 -1.06 -10.51
C TYR A 82 1.57 0.12 -11.09
N ASN A 83 1.25 0.09 -12.38
CA ASN A 83 0.49 1.17 -13.00
C ASN A 83 -0.97 1.24 -12.48
N ILE A 84 -1.58 0.14 -12.03
CA ILE A 84 -2.90 0.20 -11.32
C ILE A 84 -2.71 0.89 -9.97
N TYR A 85 -1.71 0.47 -9.19
CA TYR A 85 -1.41 1.10 -7.92
C TYR A 85 -1.14 2.60 -8.09
N ARG A 86 -0.30 2.99 -9.06
CA ARG A 86 0.02 4.39 -9.36
C ARG A 86 -1.24 5.21 -9.62
N LEU A 87 -2.14 4.72 -10.46
CA LEU A 87 -3.38 5.43 -10.79
C LEU A 87 -4.29 5.57 -9.57
N SER A 88 -4.47 4.49 -8.81
CA SER A 88 -5.19 4.52 -7.54
C SER A 88 -4.58 5.51 -6.55
N HIS A 89 -3.25 5.56 -6.48
CA HIS A 89 -2.52 6.42 -5.56
C HIS A 89 -2.74 7.91 -5.88
N TRP A 90 -2.76 8.28 -7.17
CA TRP A 90 -3.10 9.63 -7.58
C TRP A 90 -4.59 9.96 -7.40
N ASN A 91 -5.49 8.99 -7.57
CA ASN A 91 -6.90 9.13 -7.21
C ASN A 91 -7.04 9.39 -5.69
N HIS A 92 -6.35 8.63 -4.87
CA HIS A 92 -6.28 8.77 -3.41
C HIS A 92 -5.80 10.17 -2.98
N HIS A 93 -4.74 10.70 -3.59
CA HIS A 93 -4.33 12.08 -3.31
C HIS A 93 -5.33 13.15 -3.77
N ARG A 94 -6.00 12.90 -4.90
CA ARG A 94 -6.95 13.85 -5.48
C ARG A 94 -8.21 13.98 -4.60
N TYR A 95 -8.71 12.87 -4.09
CA TYR A 95 -9.96 12.82 -3.34
C TYR A 95 -9.77 12.68 -1.83
N ASN A 96 -8.57 12.33 -1.37
CA ASN A 96 -8.12 12.35 0.02
C ASN A 96 -9.16 11.76 1.00
N ASN A 97 -9.51 10.49 0.80
CA ASN A 97 -10.51 9.74 1.57
C ASN A 97 -11.99 10.15 1.38
N GLN A 98 -12.31 11.07 0.47
CA GLN A 98 -13.69 11.36 0.09
C GLN A 98 -14.32 10.21 -0.71
N LEU A 99 -15.63 10.28 -0.99
CA LEU A 99 -16.39 9.17 -1.61
C LEU A 99 -15.91 8.74 -3.01
N ASP A 100 -15.23 9.62 -3.75
CA ASP A 100 -14.65 9.32 -5.07
C ASP A 100 -13.25 8.66 -4.99
N ASP A 101 -12.69 8.57 -3.78
CA ASP A 101 -11.46 7.83 -3.50
C ASP A 101 -11.73 6.33 -3.54
N PHE A 102 -11.00 5.61 -4.39
CA PHE A 102 -11.16 4.17 -4.58
C PHE A 102 -10.82 3.34 -3.35
N THR A 103 -10.05 3.92 -2.43
CA THR A 103 -9.65 3.33 -1.16
C THR A 103 -10.29 4.03 0.03
N SER A 104 -11.35 4.83 -0.18
CA SER A 104 -12.05 5.53 0.89
C SER A 104 -12.49 4.59 2.02
N THR A 105 -12.26 5.02 3.25
CA THR A 105 -12.82 4.40 4.46
C THR A 105 -14.27 4.80 4.70
N TRP A 106 -14.84 5.63 3.82
CA TRP A 106 -16.25 6.00 3.79
C TRP A 106 -16.98 5.24 2.67
N LYS A 107 -18.30 5.16 2.81
CA LYS A 107 -19.22 4.69 1.77
C LYS A 107 -20.51 5.49 1.85
N LEU A 108 -21.26 5.51 0.75
CA LEU A 108 -22.59 6.10 0.75
C LEU A 108 -23.62 5.07 1.26
N VAL A 109 -24.41 5.43 2.27
CA VAL A 109 -25.55 4.67 2.78
C VAL A 109 -26.74 5.63 2.88
N ASP A 110 -27.84 5.33 2.21
CA ASP A 110 -29.03 6.18 2.16
C ASP A 110 -28.74 7.66 1.79
N GLY A 111 -27.83 7.85 0.84
CA GLY A 111 -27.42 9.17 0.37
C GLY A 111 -26.51 9.95 1.34
N LYS A 112 -26.07 9.34 2.45
CA LYS A 112 -25.18 9.96 3.44
C LYS A 112 -23.85 9.22 3.55
N PRO A 113 -22.74 9.92 3.79
CA PRO A 113 -21.47 9.28 4.12
C PRO A 113 -21.60 8.49 5.43
N ALA A 114 -21.19 7.23 5.39
CA ALA A 114 -21.14 6.35 6.54
C ALA A 114 -19.76 5.66 6.59
N PRO A 115 -19.20 5.42 7.79
CA PRO A 115 -17.92 4.73 7.93
C PRO A 115 -18.03 3.31 7.40
N ARG A 116 -16.97 2.84 6.73
CA ARG A 116 -16.81 1.41 6.44
C ARG A 116 -16.40 0.67 7.69
N ASN A 117 -16.97 -0.50 7.91
CA ASN A 117 -16.50 -1.40 8.96
C ASN A 117 -15.07 -1.85 8.65
N ARG A 118 -14.15 -1.72 9.62
CA ARG A 118 -12.72 -1.97 9.40
C ARG A 118 -12.43 -3.39 8.94
N TRP A 119 -13.09 -4.40 9.51
CA TRP A 119 -12.84 -5.80 9.20
C TRP A 119 -13.26 -6.17 7.80
N THR A 120 -14.45 -5.74 7.37
CA THR A 120 -14.88 -5.99 5.99
C THR A 120 -14.02 -5.21 5.01
N TYR A 121 -13.71 -3.95 5.30
CA TYR A 121 -12.83 -3.11 4.47
C TYR A 121 -11.46 -3.76 4.23
N THR A 122 -10.82 -4.31 5.27
CA THR A 122 -9.47 -4.89 5.17
C THR A 122 -9.46 -6.35 4.72
N LEU A 123 -10.27 -7.24 5.31
CA LEU A 123 -10.24 -8.67 5.00
C LEU A 123 -10.86 -8.99 3.63
N LEU A 124 -11.81 -8.17 3.19
CA LEU A 124 -12.49 -8.30 1.89
C LEU A 124 -12.05 -7.20 0.91
N TRP A 125 -10.80 -6.73 1.03
CA TRP A 125 -10.30 -5.59 0.27
C TRP A 125 -10.47 -5.72 -1.25
N ILE A 126 -10.32 -6.93 -1.80
CA ILE A 126 -10.48 -7.22 -3.23
C ILE A 126 -11.90 -6.86 -3.70
N PHE A 127 -12.90 -7.13 -2.86
CA PHE A 127 -14.30 -6.90 -3.17
C PHE A 127 -14.75 -5.46 -2.86
N ASN A 128 -14.19 -4.87 -1.80
CA ASN A 128 -14.56 -3.52 -1.36
C ASN A 128 -13.96 -2.40 -2.19
N ASN A 129 -12.86 -2.69 -2.90
CA ASN A 129 -12.10 -1.71 -3.69
C ASN A 129 -12.10 -2.09 -5.18
N ARG A 130 -13.21 -2.64 -5.69
CA ARG A 130 -13.37 -3.02 -7.12
C ARG A 130 -13.11 -1.86 -8.07
N ALA A 131 -13.33 -0.61 -7.63
CA ALA A 131 -13.04 0.59 -8.40
C ALA A 131 -11.55 0.68 -8.81
N LEU A 132 -10.64 0.08 -8.03
CA LEU A 132 -9.22 -0.05 -8.41
C LEU A 132 -9.04 -0.72 -9.78
N PHE A 133 -9.90 -1.70 -10.07
CA PHE A 133 -9.84 -2.52 -11.28
C PHE A 133 -10.79 -2.04 -12.39
N ASP A 134 -11.58 -0.99 -12.13
CA ASP A 134 -12.51 -0.43 -13.09
C ASP A 134 -11.83 0.63 -13.96
N HIS A 135 -11.29 0.19 -15.11
CA HIS A 135 -10.59 1.05 -16.05
C HIS A 135 -11.44 2.21 -16.61
N THR A 136 -12.77 2.13 -16.54
CA THR A 136 -13.65 3.20 -17.03
C THR A 136 -13.59 4.44 -16.14
N ARG A 137 -13.26 4.28 -14.86
CA ARG A 137 -13.15 5.37 -13.88
C ARG A 137 -11.90 6.22 -14.04
N TYR A 138 -10.96 5.81 -14.90
CA TYR A 138 -9.71 6.52 -15.16
C TYR A 138 -9.75 7.33 -16.47
N ALA A 139 -10.92 7.59 -17.07
CA ALA A 139 -11.08 8.09 -18.44
C ALA A 139 -10.44 9.47 -18.73
N GLY A 140 -9.71 9.54 -19.85
CA GLY A 140 -8.96 10.69 -20.39
C GLY A 140 -7.95 10.24 -21.47
N GLU A 141 -7.24 11.14 -22.17
CA GLU A 141 -6.21 10.77 -23.18
C GLU A 141 -5.02 9.99 -22.57
N THR A 142 -4.74 10.19 -21.28
CA THR A 142 -3.78 9.42 -20.47
C THR A 142 -4.24 7.98 -20.23
N ALA A 143 -5.56 7.71 -20.21
CA ALA A 143 -6.12 6.40 -19.88
C ALA A 143 -5.73 5.29 -20.87
N LYS A 144 -5.60 5.61 -22.17
CA LYS A 144 -5.19 4.63 -23.19
C LYS A 144 -3.71 4.25 -23.08
N THR A 145 -2.84 5.24 -22.83
CA THR A 145 -1.40 5.00 -22.64
C THR A 145 -1.13 4.32 -21.31
N ASP A 146 -1.97 4.53 -20.30
CA ASP A 146 -1.90 3.83 -19.02
C ASP A 146 -2.39 2.38 -19.12
N ARG A 147 -3.44 2.10 -19.90
CA ARG A 147 -3.99 0.73 -20.05
C ARG A 147 -2.98 -0.28 -20.59
N ARG A 148 -2.18 0.07 -21.59
CA ARG A 148 -1.14 -0.83 -22.11
C ARG A 148 -0.09 -1.20 -21.07
N TRP A 149 0.25 -0.25 -20.18
CA TRP A 149 1.26 -0.47 -19.16
C TRP A 149 0.71 -1.24 -17.98
N VAL A 150 -0.56 -0.99 -17.62
CA VAL A 150 -1.31 -1.85 -16.71
C VAL A 150 -1.34 -3.28 -17.20
N LEU A 151 -1.67 -3.51 -18.48
CA LEU A 151 -1.68 -4.85 -19.07
C LEU A 151 -0.29 -5.48 -19.06
N ALA A 152 0.75 -4.73 -19.44
CA ALA A 152 2.13 -5.23 -19.42
C ALA A 152 2.56 -5.65 -18.01
N ASP A 153 2.28 -4.82 -16.99
CA ASP A 153 2.58 -5.14 -15.59
C ASP A 153 1.79 -6.38 -15.12
N ALA A 154 0.51 -6.50 -15.52
CA ALA A 154 -0.32 -7.66 -15.21
C ALA A 154 0.22 -8.94 -15.85
N LEU A 155 0.64 -8.89 -17.12
CA LEU A 155 1.24 -10.03 -17.81
C LEU A 155 2.56 -10.46 -17.16
N VAL A 156 3.41 -9.50 -16.77
CA VAL A 156 4.66 -9.80 -16.05
C VAL A 156 4.36 -10.43 -14.69
N LEU A 157 3.41 -9.89 -13.93
CA LEU A 157 3.00 -10.45 -12.65
C LEU A 157 2.43 -11.87 -12.81
N LEU A 158 1.58 -12.12 -13.80
CA LEU A 158 1.04 -13.44 -14.10
C LEU A 158 2.15 -14.43 -14.50
N ALA A 159 3.07 -14.00 -15.35
CA ALA A 159 4.23 -14.82 -15.73
C ALA A 159 5.13 -15.13 -14.52
N PHE A 160 5.33 -14.17 -13.62
CA PHE A 160 6.08 -14.37 -12.39
C PHE A 160 5.38 -15.37 -11.46
N ILE A 161 4.07 -15.22 -11.24
CA ILE A 161 3.28 -16.18 -10.46
C ILE A 161 3.36 -17.58 -11.08
N GLY A 162 3.17 -17.68 -12.40
CA GLY A 162 3.29 -18.95 -13.14
C GLY A 162 4.67 -19.57 -12.97
N PHE A 163 5.73 -18.78 -13.07
CA PHE A 163 7.11 -19.22 -12.84
C PHE A 163 7.30 -19.77 -11.41
N LEU A 164 6.75 -19.11 -10.38
CA LEU A 164 6.83 -19.61 -9.00
C LEU A 164 6.13 -20.97 -8.86
N PHE A 165 4.92 -21.13 -9.41
CA PHE A 165 4.19 -22.40 -9.39
C PHE A 165 4.90 -23.52 -10.17
N MET A 166 5.47 -23.20 -11.33
CA MET A 166 6.27 -24.15 -12.12
C MET A 166 7.56 -24.57 -11.41
N THR A 167 8.14 -23.66 -10.63
CA THR A 167 9.34 -23.96 -9.82
C THR A 167 8.99 -24.85 -8.64
N ASN A 168 7.94 -24.48 -7.89
CA ASN A 168 7.48 -25.23 -6.72
C ASN A 168 6.06 -24.77 -6.32
N ILE A 169 5.12 -25.70 -6.19
CA ILE A 169 3.73 -25.37 -5.82
C ILE A 169 3.63 -24.65 -4.47
N THR A 170 4.43 -25.04 -3.48
CA THR A 170 4.47 -24.39 -2.16
C THR A 170 4.96 -22.95 -2.28
N LEU A 171 5.97 -22.68 -3.11
CA LEU A 171 6.45 -21.33 -3.37
C LEU A 171 5.35 -20.44 -3.98
N GLY A 172 4.61 -20.96 -4.96
CA GLY A 172 3.45 -20.27 -5.55
C GLY A 172 2.35 -19.98 -4.52
N LEU A 173 1.98 -20.97 -3.71
CA LEU A 173 0.96 -20.82 -2.65
C LEU A 173 1.39 -19.82 -1.56
N LEU A 174 2.65 -19.87 -1.12
CA LEU A 174 3.19 -18.90 -0.17
C LEU A 174 3.18 -17.49 -0.76
N PHE A 175 3.46 -17.32 -2.05
CA PHE A 175 3.39 -16.00 -2.69
C PHE A 175 1.96 -15.45 -2.70
N LEU A 176 0.96 -16.28 -3.01
CA LEU A 176 -0.44 -15.85 -2.93
C LEU A 176 -0.84 -15.45 -1.50
N ALA A 177 -0.43 -16.25 -0.50
CA ALA A 177 -0.67 -15.95 0.90
C ALA A 177 0.03 -14.66 1.37
N LEU A 178 1.29 -14.46 0.99
CA LEU A 178 2.05 -13.22 1.24
C LEU A 178 1.27 -12.01 0.74
N ASN A 179 0.80 -12.07 -0.51
CA ASN A 179 0.08 -10.94 -1.10
C ASN A 179 -1.26 -10.69 -0.41
N TYR A 180 -2.03 -11.75 -0.10
CA TYR A 180 -3.28 -11.58 0.64
C TYR A 180 -3.05 -10.89 1.99
N PHE A 181 -2.16 -11.43 2.84
CA PHE A 181 -1.90 -10.86 4.16
C PHE A 181 -1.20 -9.49 4.10
N GLY A 182 -0.31 -9.30 3.14
CA GLY A 182 0.35 -8.01 2.90
C GLY A 182 -0.67 -6.92 2.59
N TRP A 183 -1.60 -7.18 1.67
CA TRP A 183 -2.68 -6.25 1.35
C TRP A 183 -3.65 -6.03 2.51
N VAL A 184 -3.98 -7.06 3.30
CA VAL A 184 -4.76 -6.87 4.55
C VAL A 184 -4.07 -5.86 5.48
N LEU A 185 -2.76 -5.99 5.69
CA LEU A 185 -1.99 -5.04 6.51
C LEU A 185 -1.90 -3.64 5.86
N ILE A 186 -1.82 -3.56 4.53
CA ILE A 186 -1.84 -2.30 3.79
C ILE A 186 -3.17 -1.58 4.00
N PHE A 187 -4.30 -2.30 3.90
CA PHE A 187 -5.62 -1.71 4.13
C PHE A 187 -5.85 -1.35 5.60
N PHE A 188 -5.30 -2.09 6.57
CA PHE A 188 -5.29 -1.64 7.97
C PHE A 188 -4.48 -0.35 8.14
N MET A 189 -3.30 -0.26 7.52
CA MET A 189 -2.49 0.95 7.54
C MET A 189 -3.26 2.13 6.93
N ASN A 190 -3.89 1.94 5.76
CA ASN A 190 -4.69 2.97 5.11
C ASN A 190 -5.87 3.40 6.00
N TYR A 191 -6.59 2.46 6.61
CA TYR A 191 -7.68 2.77 7.53
C TYR A 191 -7.20 3.59 8.73
N GLY A 192 -6.00 3.32 9.24
CA GLY A 192 -5.40 4.11 10.32
C GLY A 192 -4.79 5.45 9.89
N GLN A 193 -4.41 5.60 8.63
CA GLN A 193 -3.98 6.85 8.03
C GLN A 193 -5.16 7.77 7.70
N HIS A 194 -6.31 7.17 7.41
CA HIS A 194 -7.53 7.80 6.96
C HIS A 194 -8.72 7.36 7.83
N PRO A 195 -8.70 7.57 9.16
CA PRO A 195 -9.75 7.07 10.02
C PRO A 195 -11.08 7.77 9.74
N PRO A 196 -12.21 7.04 9.60
CA PRO A 196 -13.50 7.63 9.30
C PRO A 196 -14.16 8.22 10.57
N VAL A 197 -13.58 9.32 11.07
CA VAL A 197 -14.02 10.00 12.31
C VAL A 197 -15.00 11.13 12.02
N ASP A 198 -14.62 12.06 11.12
CA ASP A 198 -15.42 13.23 10.77
C ASP A 198 -15.28 13.49 9.26
N TYR A 199 -16.35 13.20 8.51
CA TYR A 199 -16.36 13.28 7.05
C TYR A 199 -16.06 14.72 6.61
N ASP A 200 -15.26 14.87 5.55
CA ASP A 200 -14.72 16.13 5.01
C ASP A 200 -13.79 16.95 5.93
N ARG A 201 -13.78 16.69 7.24
CA ARG A 201 -12.95 17.46 8.20
C ARG A 201 -11.65 16.76 8.55
N VAL A 202 -11.69 15.45 8.77
CA VAL A 202 -10.49 14.64 9.07
C VAL A 202 -10.28 13.66 7.92
N MET A 203 -9.54 14.14 6.91
CA MET A 203 -9.24 13.34 5.72
C MET A 203 -8.05 12.43 5.92
N ALA A 204 -6.98 12.91 6.55
CA ALA A 204 -5.75 12.16 6.83
C ALA A 204 -5.16 12.58 8.19
N VAL A 205 -4.54 11.63 8.89
CA VAL A 205 -3.89 11.85 10.18
C VAL A 205 -2.39 11.51 10.12
N SER A 206 -1.62 12.05 11.07
CA SER A 206 -0.19 11.76 11.22
C SER A 206 0.16 11.14 12.57
N HIS A 207 1.25 10.40 12.60
CA HIS A 207 1.88 9.86 13.79
C HIS A 207 3.28 10.49 14.00
N PRO A 208 3.41 11.57 14.79
CA PRO A 208 4.63 12.38 14.86
C PRO A 208 5.72 11.80 15.79
N ALA A 209 5.64 10.52 16.17
CA ALA A 209 6.63 9.93 17.07
C ALA A 209 8.01 9.83 16.42
N LYS A 210 9.02 10.44 17.04
CA LYS A 210 10.39 10.52 16.50
C LYS A 210 11.00 9.14 16.21
N ALA A 211 10.83 8.18 17.12
CA ALA A 211 11.38 6.84 16.96
C ALA A 211 10.75 6.10 15.76
N TYR A 212 9.42 6.22 15.59
CA TYR A 212 8.71 5.64 14.45
C TYR A 212 9.21 6.26 13.15
N ASN A 213 9.28 7.59 13.10
CA ASN A 213 9.69 8.31 11.89
C ASN A 213 11.18 8.16 11.57
N LEU A 214 12.03 7.84 12.54
CA LEU A 214 13.42 7.44 12.28
C LEU A 214 13.48 6.08 11.56
N ILE A 215 12.72 5.09 12.03
CA ILE A 215 12.72 3.73 11.48
C ILE A 215 12.04 3.71 10.11
N PHE A 216 10.88 4.39 9.99
CA PHE A 216 10.03 4.39 8.81
C PHE A 216 10.19 5.65 7.95
N PHE A 217 11.32 6.36 8.07
CA PHE A 217 11.72 7.47 7.19
C PHE A 217 10.65 8.56 7.02
N ASN A 218 10.05 8.99 8.13
CA ASN A 218 8.96 9.96 8.21
C ASN A 218 7.62 9.50 7.57
N ASN A 219 7.43 8.20 7.32
CA ASN A 219 6.14 7.65 6.88
C ASN A 219 4.98 7.86 7.86
N GLY A 220 5.27 8.23 9.12
CA GLY A 220 4.26 8.65 10.06
C GLY A 220 3.67 10.03 9.73
N LEU A 221 4.35 10.86 8.92
CA LEU A 221 3.90 12.21 8.56
C LEU A 221 2.98 12.19 7.33
N HIS A 222 1.89 11.42 7.43
CA HIS A 222 1.02 11.11 6.29
C HIS A 222 0.11 12.28 5.91
N HIS A 223 -0.41 13.03 6.87
CA HIS A 223 -1.13 14.28 6.58
C HIS A 223 -0.23 15.28 5.84
N GLU A 224 0.99 15.49 6.34
CA GLU A 224 1.95 16.41 5.71
C GLU A 224 2.33 15.94 4.30
N HIS A 225 2.38 14.63 4.09
CA HIS A 225 2.57 14.05 2.77
C HIS A 225 1.42 14.41 1.81
N HIS A 226 0.15 14.32 2.25
CA HIS A 226 -1.00 14.75 1.44
C HIS A 226 -0.98 16.25 1.12
N VAL A 227 -0.49 17.08 2.04
CA VAL A 227 -0.33 18.53 1.81
C VAL A 227 0.78 18.83 0.81
N ALA A 228 1.88 18.08 0.84
CA ALA A 228 3.05 18.31 -0.01
C ALA A 228 3.57 17.01 -0.66
N PRO A 229 2.81 16.38 -1.57
CA PRO A 229 3.15 15.06 -2.13
C PRO A 229 4.43 15.07 -2.97
N SER A 230 4.83 16.24 -3.48
CA SER A 230 6.07 16.44 -4.24
C SER A 230 7.32 16.51 -3.37
N LYS A 231 7.22 16.51 -2.03
CA LYS A 231 8.37 16.40 -1.14
C LYS A 231 8.73 14.93 -0.92
N PRO A 232 10.02 14.56 -1.00
CA PRO A 232 10.50 13.26 -0.56
C PRO A 232 10.07 12.98 0.88
N ILE A 233 9.67 11.75 1.19
CA ILE A 233 9.11 11.40 2.50
C ILE A 233 10.02 11.82 3.67
N ARG A 234 11.33 11.70 3.51
CA ARG A 234 12.33 12.10 4.53
C ARG A 234 12.45 13.59 4.77
N ASP A 235 12.05 14.39 3.80
CA ASP A 235 12.13 15.84 3.88
C ASP A 235 10.83 16.43 4.46
N LEU A 236 9.86 15.59 4.80
CA LEU A 236 8.67 15.98 5.55
C LEU A 236 9.06 16.39 6.98
N VAL A 237 8.40 17.44 7.45
CA VAL A 237 8.55 17.98 8.80
C VAL A 237 7.17 17.99 9.44
N THR A 238 7.10 17.65 10.72
CA THR A 238 5.84 17.61 11.46
C THR A 238 5.14 18.96 11.41
N ASP A 239 3.86 18.94 11.01
CA ASP A 239 2.96 20.06 11.21
C ASP A 239 2.23 19.89 12.54
N HIS A 240 2.51 20.78 13.49
CA HIS A 240 1.89 20.74 14.81
C HIS A 240 0.38 21.03 14.81
N LYS A 241 -0.16 21.52 13.68
CA LYS A 241 -1.60 21.71 13.47
C LYS A 241 -2.28 20.53 12.79
N ALA A 242 -1.52 19.57 12.25
CA ALA A 242 -2.09 18.40 11.59
C ALA A 242 -2.85 17.52 12.59
N PRO A 243 -3.99 16.92 12.18
CA PRO A 243 -4.64 15.86 12.95
C PRO A 243 -3.64 14.74 13.25
N ALA A 244 -3.47 14.39 14.51
CA ALA A 244 -2.45 13.44 14.94
C ALA A 244 -3.01 12.31 15.81
N ILE A 245 -2.44 11.13 15.66
CA ILE A 245 -2.79 9.92 16.41
C ILE A 245 -1.62 9.41 17.27
N LYS A 246 -1.96 8.84 18.43
CA LYS A 246 -0.98 8.31 19.40
C LYS A 246 -0.38 6.97 18.99
N ARG A 247 -1.18 6.11 18.33
CA ARG A 247 -0.74 4.79 17.85
C ARG A 247 -0.17 4.95 16.44
N SER A 248 0.73 4.04 16.04
CA SER A 248 1.13 3.95 14.64
C SER A 248 -0.09 3.69 13.76
N HIS A 249 -0.06 4.13 12.50
CA HIS A 249 -1.19 3.97 11.59
C HIS A 249 -1.69 2.52 11.51
N LEU A 250 -0.79 1.52 11.42
CA LEU A 250 -1.18 0.11 11.38
C LEU A 250 -1.95 -0.32 12.64
N LEU A 251 -1.46 0.05 13.83
CA LEU A 251 -2.13 -0.26 15.09
C LEU A 251 -3.41 0.55 15.28
N HIS A 252 -3.44 1.78 14.76
CA HIS A 252 -4.63 2.62 14.80
C HIS A 252 -5.73 2.02 13.94
N GLY A 253 -5.45 1.58 12.72
CA GLY A 253 -6.44 0.91 11.88
C GLY A 253 -6.91 -0.43 12.44
N LEU A 254 -6.00 -1.23 13.03
CA LEU A 254 -6.35 -2.51 13.65
C LEU A 254 -7.28 -2.35 14.87
N LEU A 255 -7.01 -1.33 15.68
CA LEU A 255 -7.67 -1.09 16.97
C LEU A 255 -8.61 0.13 16.93
N HIS A 256 -8.98 0.61 15.75
CA HIS A 256 -9.91 1.72 15.59
C HIS A 256 -11.27 1.29 16.14
N PRO A 257 -11.95 2.05 17.01
CA PRO A 257 -13.28 1.66 17.49
C PRO A 257 -14.26 1.47 16.32
N ASP A 258 -15.09 0.44 16.36
CA ASP A 258 -16.15 0.30 15.37
C ASP A 258 -17.20 1.39 15.62
N SER A 259 -17.81 1.91 14.56
CA SER A 259 -18.76 3.02 14.63
C SER A 259 -20.04 2.74 15.44
N THR A 260 -20.20 1.52 15.98
CA THR A 260 -21.25 1.18 16.94
C THR A 260 -20.95 1.68 18.36
N ASP A 261 -19.72 2.13 18.62
CA ASP A 261 -19.26 2.58 19.94
C ASP A 261 -19.17 4.11 20.07
N GLN A 262 -19.75 4.87 19.13
CA GLN A 262 -19.92 6.31 19.31
C GLN A 262 -21.29 6.57 19.97
N PRO A 263 -21.34 7.22 21.15
CA PRO A 263 -22.58 7.51 21.86
C PRO A 263 -23.51 8.44 21.08
#